data_AF-A0A0M3J3J0-F1
#
_entry.id   AF-A0A0M3J3J0-F1
#
_cell.length_a   1.000
_cell.length_b   1.000
_cell.length_c   1.000
_cell.angle_alpha   90.00
_cell.angle_beta   90.00
_cell.angle_gamma   90.00
#
_symmetry.space_group_name_H-M   'P 1'
#
loop_
_entity.id
_entity.type
_entity.pdbx_description
1 polymer ?
#
loop_
_entity_poly.entity_id
_entity_poly.type
_entity_poly.pdbx_seq_one_letter_code
_entity_poly.pdbx_strand_id
1 'polypeptide(L)'
;LVSFVTLSVERLFLRLASINDDSKLEQFACSSLMQIIETMSSGSETLRSKGIELLSHFNRRIKSNSTIALPFDQLVTYLSSDLATRNIIATVCFSDSLH
;
A
#
# COMPACT_ATOMS: atom_id res chain seq x y z
N LEU A 1 -21.51 2.52 5.39
CA LEU A 1 -20.13 2.20 5.83
C LEU A 1 -19.28 1.63 4.69
N VAL A 2 -19.69 0.58 4.00
CA VAL A 2 -18.94 -0.04 2.87
C VAL A 2 -18.57 0.97 1.76
N SER A 3 -19.49 1.86 1.34
CA SER A 3 -19.18 2.85 0.30
C SER A 3 -18.13 3.90 0.70
N PHE A 4 -17.99 4.21 1.99
CA PHE A 4 -17.00 5.22 2.45
C PHE A 4 -15.58 4.68 2.35
N VAL A 5 -15.39 3.39 2.66
CA VAL A 5 -14.09 2.74 2.65
C VAL A 5 -13.59 2.51 1.22
N THR A 6 -14.46 2.13 0.28
CA THR A 6 -14.09 1.99 -1.14
C THR A 6 -13.71 3.33 -1.76
N LEU A 7 -14.43 4.41 -1.41
CA LEU A 7 -14.11 5.79 -1.80
C LEU A 7 -12.71 6.21 -1.31
N SER A 8 -12.28 5.73 -0.13
CA SER A 8 -10.94 6.03 0.40
C SER A 8 -9.84 5.41 -0.47
N VAL A 9 -9.97 4.16 -0.91
CA VAL A 9 -8.94 3.52 -1.75
C VAL A 9 -8.84 4.19 -3.12
N GLU A 10 -9.97 4.52 -3.75
CA GLU A 10 -9.97 5.21 -5.05
C GLU A 10 -9.36 6.63 -4.96
N ARG A 11 -9.62 7.35 -3.86
CA ARG A 11 -8.97 8.64 -3.59
C ARG A 11 -7.46 8.49 -3.40
N LEU A 12 -7.02 7.44 -2.70
CA LEU A 12 -5.59 7.16 -2.54
C LEU A 12 -4.93 6.82 -3.88
N PHE A 13 -5.65 6.13 -4.78
CA PHE A 13 -5.20 5.85 -6.15
C PHE A 13 -5.02 7.13 -6.96
N LEU A 14 -6.01 8.02 -6.94
CA LEU A 14 -5.92 9.33 -7.60
C LEU A 14 -4.79 10.19 -7.02
N ARG A 15 -4.63 10.17 -5.69
CA ARG A 15 -3.53 10.88 -5.02
C ARG A 15 -2.18 10.34 -5.48
N LEU A 16 -1.98 9.02 -5.51
CA LEU A 16 -0.78 8.40 -6.02
C LEU A 16 -0.51 8.75 -7.49
N ALA A 17 -1.55 8.75 -8.33
CA ALA A 17 -1.43 9.12 -9.74
C ALA A 17 -0.94 10.56 -9.94
N SER A 18 -1.40 11.48 -9.08
CA SER A 18 -1.04 12.92 -9.13
C SER A 18 0.34 13.28 -8.58
N ILE A 19 1.02 12.34 -7.89
CA ILE A 19 2.35 12.57 -7.34
C ILE A 19 3.39 12.45 -8.46
N ASN A 20 4.10 13.54 -8.70
CA ASN A 20 5.16 13.65 -9.70
C ASN A 20 6.53 13.96 -9.07
N ASP A 21 6.60 13.99 -7.73
CA ASP A 21 7.78 14.39 -6.97
C ASP A 21 8.10 13.31 -5.93
N ASP A 22 9.36 12.93 -5.82
CA ASP A 22 9.80 11.83 -4.97
C ASP A 22 9.60 12.12 -3.47
N SER A 23 9.75 13.38 -3.03
CA SER A 23 9.49 13.76 -1.64
C SER A 23 8.02 13.59 -1.28
N LYS A 24 7.12 13.93 -2.21
CA LYS A 24 5.68 13.71 -2.04
C LYS A 24 5.33 12.23 -2.09
N LEU A 25 6.04 11.43 -2.89
CA LEU A 25 5.88 9.99 -2.96
C LEU A 25 6.31 9.32 -1.65
N GLU A 26 7.41 9.78 -1.06
CA GLU A 26 7.87 9.36 0.26
C GLU A 26 6.88 9.72 1.37
N GLN A 27 6.37 10.94 1.40
CA GLN A 27 5.31 11.30 2.36
C GLN A 27 4.07 10.44 2.19
N PHE A 28 3.67 10.16 0.95
CA PHE A 28 2.57 9.27 0.66
C PHE A 28 2.84 7.84 1.13
N ALA A 29 4.07 7.34 0.96
CA ALA A 29 4.52 6.04 1.48
C ALA A 29 4.34 5.97 3.00
N CYS A 30 4.82 6.98 3.73
CA CYS A 30 4.77 6.99 5.18
C CYS A 30 3.34 7.10 5.72
N SER A 31 2.49 7.96 5.12
CA SER A 31 1.14 8.20 5.66
C SER A 31 0.08 7.21 5.17
N SER A 32 0.16 6.83 3.90
CA SER A 32 -0.94 6.17 3.20
C SER A 32 -0.77 4.66 3.15
N LEU A 33 0.47 4.17 3.15
CA LEU A 33 0.75 2.74 3.04
C LEU A 33 0.20 1.98 4.26
N MET A 34 0.41 2.51 5.47
CA MET A 34 -0.15 1.91 6.69
C MET A 34 -1.69 1.89 6.66
N GLN A 35 -2.32 2.99 6.22
CA GLN A 35 -3.78 3.07 6.09
C GLN A 35 -4.33 2.08 5.07
N ILE A 36 -3.62 1.86 3.95
CA ILE A 36 -4.04 0.90 2.91
C ILE A 36 -4.00 -0.52 3.47
N ILE A 37 -2.91 -0.90 4.14
CA ILE A 37 -2.76 -2.26 4.68
C ILE A 37 -3.84 -2.53 5.75
N GLU A 38 -4.08 -1.58 6.65
CA GLU A 38 -5.14 -1.69 7.67
C GLU A 38 -6.52 -1.83 7.03
N THR A 39 -6.81 -0.97 6.06
CA THR A 39 -8.08 -0.96 5.31
C THR A 39 -8.32 -2.27 4.56
N MET A 40 -7.26 -2.88 4.01
CA MET A 40 -7.33 -4.18 3.33
C MET A 40 -7.51 -5.35 4.29
N SER A 41 -6.93 -5.27 5.50
CA SER A 41 -7.02 -6.33 6.52
C SER A 41 -8.45 -6.50 7.05
N SER A 42 -9.23 -5.41 7.12
CA SER A 42 -10.63 -5.43 7.56
C SER A 42 -11.65 -5.39 6.41
N GLY A 43 -11.18 -5.41 5.16
CA GLY A 43 -11.96 -5.11 3.97
C GLY A 43 -12.69 -6.30 3.35
N SER A 44 -13.61 -6.02 2.40
CA SER A 44 -14.14 -7.03 1.49
C SER A 44 -13.11 -7.44 0.44
N GLU A 45 -13.32 -8.58 -0.22
CA GLU A 45 -12.41 -9.07 -1.27
C GLU A 45 -12.20 -8.06 -2.40
N THR A 46 -13.25 -7.35 -2.83
CA THR A 46 -13.15 -6.29 -3.85
C THR A 46 -12.22 -5.16 -3.41
N LEU A 47 -12.28 -4.77 -2.13
CA LEU A 47 -11.42 -3.72 -1.57
C LEU A 47 -9.97 -4.19 -1.47
N ARG A 48 -9.78 -5.47 -1.08
CA ARG A 48 -8.47 -6.11 -1.07
C ARG A 48 -7.84 -6.13 -2.46
N SER A 49 -8.58 -6.50 -3.51
CA SER A 49 -8.06 -6.50 -4.88
C SER A 49 -7.64 -5.09 -5.34
N LYS A 50 -8.47 -4.07 -5.09
CA LYS A 50 -8.12 -2.67 -5.40
C LYS A 50 -6.91 -2.16 -4.61
N GLY A 51 -6.80 -2.55 -3.34
CA GLY A 51 -5.66 -2.21 -2.50
C GLY A 51 -4.36 -2.88 -2.96
N ILE A 52 -4.41 -4.15 -3.38
CA ILE A 52 -3.26 -4.84 -4.00
C ILE A 52 -2.82 -4.10 -5.25
N GLU A 53 -3.75 -3.76 -6.15
CA GLU A 53 -3.44 -3.03 -7.39
C GLU A 53 -2.77 -1.68 -7.09
N LEU A 54 -3.31 -0.91 -6.13
CA LEU A 54 -2.72 0.34 -5.66
C LEU A 54 -1.28 0.15 -5.16
N LEU A 55 -1.05 -0.87 -4.33
CA LEU A 55 0.26 -1.17 -3.79
C LEU A 55 1.24 -1.62 -4.88
N SER A 56 0.80 -2.37 -5.89
CA SER A 56 1.63 -2.72 -7.06
C SER A 56 2.06 -1.50 -7.86
N HIS A 57 1.14 -0.56 -8.11
CA HIS A 57 1.48 0.72 -8.77
C HIS A 57 2.48 1.55 -7.98
N PHE A 58 2.30 1.58 -6.66
CA PHE A 58 3.21 2.26 -5.75
C PHE A 58 4.59 1.59 -5.74
N ASN A 59 4.65 0.26 -5.63
CA ASN A 59 5.90 -0.51 -5.64
C ASN A 59 6.68 -0.31 -6.93
N ARG A 60 6.00 -0.32 -8.09
CA ARG A 60 6.63 -0.02 -9.39
C ARG A 60 7.29 1.37 -9.42
N ARG A 61 6.66 2.39 -8.83
CA ARG A 61 7.25 3.74 -8.76
C ARG A 61 8.46 3.81 -7.83
N ILE A 62 8.40 3.13 -6.67
CA ILE A 62 9.53 3.08 -5.74
C ILE A 62 10.70 2.28 -6.30
N LYS A 63 10.45 1.15 -6.99
CA LYS A 63 11.51 0.40 -7.67
C LYS A 63 12.22 1.22 -8.75
N SER A 64 11.52 2.16 -9.38
CA SER A 64 12.11 3.09 -10.34
C SER A 64 12.94 4.20 -9.68
N ASN A 65 12.73 4.48 -8.38
CA ASN A 65 13.34 5.57 -7.63
C ASN A 65 13.94 5.03 -6.31
N SER A 66 15.19 4.56 -6.39
CA SER A 66 15.90 3.88 -5.28
C SER A 66 16.21 4.76 -4.06
N THR A 67 15.92 6.06 -4.13
CA THR A 67 16.13 7.04 -3.05
C THR A 67 14.94 7.21 -2.11
N ILE A 68 13.78 6.62 -2.41
CA ILE A 68 12.58 6.81 -1.58
C ILE A 68 12.70 5.96 -0.31
N ALA A 69 12.69 6.62 0.86
CA ALA A 69 12.71 5.93 2.13
C ALA A 69 11.32 5.35 2.45
N LEU A 70 11.26 4.03 2.65
CA LEU A 70 10.04 3.37 3.12
C LEU A 70 9.98 3.42 4.66
N PRO A 71 8.78 3.49 5.26
CA PRO A 71 8.59 3.43 6.72
C PRO A 71 8.85 2.01 7.25
N PHE A 72 10.09 1.54 7.15
CA PHE A 72 10.48 0.15 7.40
C PHE A 72 10.17 -0.27 8.84
N ASP A 73 10.50 0.56 9.83
CA ASP A 73 10.23 0.25 11.24
C ASP A 73 8.73 0.07 11.53
N GLN A 74 7.89 0.89 10.89
CA GLN A 74 6.44 0.77 11.03
C GLN A 74 5.93 -0.50 10.33
N LEU A 75 6.42 -0.78 9.13
CA LEU A 75 6.09 -2.00 8.39
C LEU A 75 6.46 -3.27 9.16
N VAL A 76 7.67 -3.33 9.73
CA VAL A 76 8.16 -4.47 10.52
C VAL A 76 7.34 -4.64 11.80
N THR A 77 7.02 -3.54 12.48
CA THR A 77 6.15 -3.57 13.67
C THR A 77 4.77 -4.12 13.31
N TYR A 78 4.20 -3.68 12.20
CA TYR A 78 2.88 -4.11 11.73
C TYR A 78 2.86 -5.57 11.24
N LEU A 79 3.94 -6.03 10.61
CA LEU A 79 4.17 -7.44 10.25
C LEU A 79 4.29 -8.35 11.49
N SER A 80 4.74 -7.80 12.60
CA SER A 80 4.96 -8.52 13.85
C SER A 80 3.70 -8.59 14.72
N SER A 81 2.73 -7.68 14.51
CA SER A 81 1.52 -7.58 15.33
C SER A 81 0.40 -8.54 14.94
N ASP A 82 0.25 -8.92 13.66
CA ASP A 82 -0.87 -9.76 13.23
C ASP A 82 -0.52 -10.71 12.05
N LEU A 83 -0.96 -11.98 12.17
CA LEU A 83 -0.68 -13.05 11.20
C LEU A 83 -1.51 -12.91 9.91
N ALA A 84 -2.75 -12.40 9.98
CA ALA A 84 -3.58 -12.21 8.79
C ALA A 84 -3.03 -11.05 7.94
N THR A 85 -2.53 -10.01 8.59
CA THR A 85 -1.89 -8.87 7.94
C THR A 85 -0.54 -9.22 7.30
N ARG A 86 0.19 -10.17 7.90
CA ARG A 86 1.45 -10.69 7.36
C ARG A 86 1.29 -11.31 5.96
N ASN A 87 0.17 -11.99 5.69
CA ASN A 87 -0.11 -12.57 4.38
C ASN A 87 -0.35 -11.51 3.30
N ILE A 88 -1.00 -10.39 3.62
CA ILE A 88 -1.29 -9.31 2.67
C ILE A 88 0.00 -8.63 2.19
N ILE A 89 0.87 -8.27 3.14
CA ILE A 89 2.17 -7.65 2.81
C ILE A 89 3.07 -8.66 2.08
N ALA A 90 3.07 -9.93 2.48
CA ALA A 90 3.83 -10.97 1.79
C ALA A 90 3.35 -11.13 0.33
N THR A 91 2.05 -11.17 0.06
CA THR A 91 1.56 -11.20 -1.33
C THR A 91 2.05 -9.97 -2.11
N VAL A 92 2.00 -8.77 -1.53
CA VAL A 92 2.39 -7.54 -2.24
C VAL A 92 3.90 -7.42 -2.45
N CYS A 93 4.73 -7.83 -1.48
CA CYS A 93 6.19 -7.77 -1.59
C CYS A 93 6.79 -8.92 -2.41
N PHE A 94 6.14 -10.08 -2.48
CA PHE A 94 6.65 -11.27 -3.17
C PHE A 94 5.94 -11.58 -4.52
N SER A 95 4.83 -10.92 -4.86
CA SER A 95 4.17 -11.14 -6.16
C SER A 95 4.99 -10.69 -7.38
N ASP A 96 6.08 -9.95 -7.20
CA ASP A 96 7.02 -9.60 -8.29
C ASP A 96 8.14 -10.65 -8.51
N SER A 97 8.14 -11.79 -7.81
CA SER A 97 9.10 -12.89 -8.05
C SER A 97 8.52 -14.04 -8.88
N LEU A 98 7.34 -13.87 -9.47
CA LEU A 98 6.67 -14.88 -10.29
C LEU A 98 6.08 -14.25 -11.57
N HIS A 99 6.92 -13.59 -12.36
CA HIS A 99 6.82 -13.59 -13.83
C HIS A 99 8.15 -13.18 -14.47
#